data_AF-A0A6N9SUN6-F1
#
_entry.id   AF-A0A6N9SUN6-F1
#
_cell.length_a   1.000
_cell.length_b   1.000
_cell.length_c   1.000
_cell.angle_alpha   90.00
_cell.angle_beta   90.00
_cell.angle_gamma   90.00
#
_symmetry.space_group_name_H-M   'P 1'
#
loop_
_entity.id
_entity.type
_entity.pdbx_description
1 polymer ?
#
loop_
_entity_poly.entity_id
_entity_poly.type
_entity_poly.pdbx_seq_one_letter_code
_entity_poly.pdbx_strand_id
1 'polypeptide(L)'
;MPETIDHERGVRLWAWILALLVHALFVAVLVFGVSWQRHPEPAPMMAELWSDIPKPATVTEVTPPQPVTPEPPAQPVPAPVLAPPPVASTPAPRSEPKPVLPATPSAADIALKKKKEKAVQEAKRQADQKQREKMLAEQLRQERQDALKEERNDAKMRADAEVRHRQAEQLAQNARAAQAAAVDRYKLAIINKIRGNTEVPEGVPAGLTLEVDVTILPDGGVLEPV
;
A
#
# COMPACT_ATOMS: atom_id res chain seq x y z
N MET A 1 55.90 11.17 -1.67
CA MET A 1 55.56 11.32 -0.25
C MET A 1 54.40 10.38 0.08
N PRO A 2 54.67 9.20 0.67
CA PRO A 2 53.63 8.23 1.06
C PRO A 2 53.50 8.11 2.60
N GLU A 3 52.63 8.89 3.23
CA GLU A 3 52.34 8.76 4.69
C GLU A 3 50.83 8.69 5.04
N THR A 4 49.92 8.72 4.06
CA THR A 4 48.48 8.78 4.35
C THR A 4 47.77 7.42 4.44
N ILE A 5 48.42 6.32 4.05
CA ILE A 5 47.77 5.00 3.97
C ILE A 5 47.53 4.37 5.35
N ASP A 6 48.37 4.65 6.34
CA ASP A 6 48.30 3.96 7.64
C ASP A 6 47.17 4.49 8.53
N HIS A 7 46.86 5.79 8.46
CA HIS A 7 45.78 6.42 9.21
C HIS A 7 44.39 5.96 8.75
N GLU A 8 44.22 5.76 7.43
CA GLU A 8 42.99 5.24 6.83
C GLU A 8 42.64 3.83 7.34
N ARG A 9 43.64 2.95 7.51
CA ARG A 9 43.41 1.59 8.03
C ARG A 9 42.98 1.61 9.50
N GLY A 10 43.59 2.47 10.30
CA GLY A 10 43.19 2.67 11.70
C GLY A 10 41.74 3.14 11.80
N VAL A 11 41.40 4.24 11.14
CA VAL A 11 40.04 4.81 11.20
C VAL A 11 38.98 3.87 10.65
N ARG A 12 39.28 3.12 9.58
CA ARG A 12 38.37 2.08 9.05
C ARG A 12 38.16 0.96 10.08
N LEU A 13 39.21 0.45 10.72
CA LEU A 13 39.07 -0.58 11.76
C LEU A 13 38.22 -0.08 12.95
N TRP A 14 38.44 1.15 13.40
CA TRP A 14 37.61 1.79 14.42
C TRP A 14 36.15 1.95 13.98
N ALA A 15 35.91 2.31 12.72
CA ALA A 15 34.55 2.40 12.16
C ALA A 15 33.85 1.03 12.13
N TRP A 16 34.55 -0.05 11.78
CA TRP A 16 34.01 -1.41 11.82
C TRP A 16 33.69 -1.87 13.25
N ILE A 17 34.58 -1.60 14.20
CA ILE A 17 34.37 -1.90 15.63
C ILE A 17 33.16 -1.12 16.16
N LEU A 18 33.08 0.17 15.85
CA LEU A 18 31.98 1.02 16.30
C LEU A 18 30.65 0.60 15.68
N ALA A 19 30.65 0.24 14.39
CA ALA A 19 29.47 -0.30 13.72
C ALA A 19 28.99 -1.60 14.40
N LEU A 20 29.89 -2.55 14.66
CA LEU A 20 29.55 -3.79 15.36
C LEU A 20 29.02 -3.52 16.77
N LEU A 21 29.60 -2.57 17.50
CA LEU A 21 29.14 -2.18 18.84
C LEU A 21 27.73 -1.60 18.82
N VAL A 22 27.43 -0.69 17.88
CA VAL A 22 26.08 -0.12 17.71
C VAL A 22 25.06 -1.21 17.38
N HIS A 23 25.39 -2.14 16.49
CA HIS A 23 24.49 -3.25 16.15
C HIS A 23 24.29 -4.20 17.34
N ALA A 24 25.35 -4.54 18.07
CA ALA A 24 25.24 -5.36 19.27
C ALA A 24 24.36 -4.69 20.34
N LEU A 25 24.52 -3.38 20.54
CA LEU A 25 23.68 -2.59 21.46
C LEU A 25 22.22 -2.58 21.00
N PHE A 26 21.96 -2.38 19.71
CA PHE A 26 20.61 -2.41 19.15
C PHE A 26 19.93 -3.77 19.36
N VAL A 27 20.66 -4.88 19.12
CA VAL A 27 20.15 -6.23 19.37
C VAL A 27 19.90 -6.46 20.86
N ALA A 28 20.77 -5.98 21.75
CA ALA A 28 20.55 -6.06 23.19
C ALA A 28 19.26 -5.34 23.59
N VAL A 29 19.04 -4.11 23.12
CA VAL A 29 17.79 -3.36 23.39
C VAL A 29 16.57 -4.11 22.86
N LEU A 30 16.63 -4.73 21.68
CA LEU A 30 15.52 -5.54 21.16
C LEU A 30 15.26 -6.79 22.00
N VAL A 31 16.30 -7.50 22.45
CA VAL A 31 16.15 -8.71 23.26
C VAL A 31 15.56 -8.37 24.63
N PHE A 32 16.09 -7.35 25.30
CA PHE A 32 15.61 -6.91 26.63
C PHE A 32 14.27 -6.17 26.56
N GLY A 33 14.01 -5.41 25.48
CA GLY A 33 12.73 -4.72 25.27
C GLY A 33 11.60 -5.69 24.94
N VAL A 34 11.84 -6.67 24.06
CA VAL A 34 10.84 -7.67 23.69
C VAL A 34 10.67 -8.73 24.78
N SER A 35 11.71 -9.05 25.56
CA SER A 35 11.57 -10.00 26.69
C SER A 35 10.63 -9.48 27.77
N TRP A 36 10.55 -8.16 27.99
CA TRP A 36 9.57 -7.59 28.93
C TRP A 36 8.12 -7.84 28.49
N GLN A 37 7.84 -7.88 27.18
CA GLN A 37 6.51 -8.23 26.66
C GLN A 37 6.17 -9.72 26.77
N ARG A 38 7.16 -10.57 27.05
CA ARG A 38 7.00 -12.03 27.19
C ARG A 38 6.73 -12.49 28.62
N HIS A 39 6.61 -11.56 29.56
CA HIS A 39 6.08 -11.84 30.89
C HIS A 39 4.66 -11.27 31.08
N PRO A 40 3.63 -11.71 30.32
CA PRO A 40 2.34 -11.85 30.93
C PRO A 40 2.48 -12.96 31.97
N GLU A 41 2.34 -12.63 33.25
CA GLU A 41 1.76 -13.61 34.17
C GLU A 41 0.55 -14.22 33.45
N PRO A 42 0.35 -15.55 33.46
CA PRO A 42 -0.92 -16.11 33.04
C PRO A 42 -1.97 -15.62 34.03
N ALA A 43 -2.50 -14.41 33.81
CA ALA A 43 -3.74 -13.97 34.38
C ALA A 43 -4.74 -15.09 34.10
N PRO A 44 -5.50 -15.57 35.11
CA PRO A 44 -6.43 -16.66 34.90
C PRO A 44 -7.41 -16.22 33.81
N MET A 45 -7.19 -16.71 32.59
CA MET A 45 -8.03 -16.44 31.45
C MET A 45 -9.29 -17.24 31.72
N MET A 46 -10.28 -16.60 32.34
CA MET A 46 -11.65 -17.07 32.37
C MET A 46 -12.11 -17.06 30.91
N ALA A 47 -12.04 -18.23 30.27
CA ALA A 47 -12.74 -18.48 29.04
C ALA A 47 -14.24 -18.51 29.38
N GLU A 48 -14.87 -17.34 29.38
CA GLU A 48 -16.30 -17.23 29.16
C GLU A 48 -16.56 -17.85 27.78
N LEU A 49 -16.96 -19.12 27.77
CA LEU A 49 -17.38 -19.84 26.59
C LEU A 49 -18.63 -19.13 26.06
N TRP A 50 -18.44 -18.20 25.12
CA TRP A 50 -19.52 -17.55 24.38
C TRP A 50 -20.35 -18.62 23.68
N SER A 51 -21.38 -19.06 24.39
CA SER A 51 -22.31 -20.11 24.00
C SER A 51 -23.60 -19.52 23.41
N ASP A 52 -23.49 -18.37 22.75
CA ASP A 52 -24.60 -17.78 22.01
C ASP A 52 -24.09 -17.17 20.71
N ILE A 53 -24.08 -18.01 19.67
CA ILE A 53 -24.16 -17.54 18.29
C ILE A 53 -25.49 -16.76 18.20
N PRO A 54 -25.49 -15.49 17.73
CA PRO A 54 -26.74 -14.76 17.55
C PRO A 54 -27.64 -15.57 16.62
N LYS A 55 -28.70 -16.15 17.19
CA LYS A 55 -29.77 -16.76 16.41
C LYS A 55 -30.29 -15.67 15.47
N PRO A 56 -30.30 -15.88 14.14
CA PRO A 56 -30.87 -14.92 13.23
C PRO A 56 -32.29 -14.63 13.72
N ALA A 57 -32.55 -13.36 14.03
CA ALA A 57 -33.82 -12.92 14.56
C ALA A 57 -34.93 -13.46 13.65
N THR A 58 -35.78 -14.31 14.22
CA THR A 58 -37.15 -14.52 13.77
C THR A 58 -37.70 -13.15 13.42
N VAL A 59 -38.18 -13.02 12.18
CA VAL A 59 -38.87 -11.82 11.69
C VAL A 59 -40.11 -11.65 12.57
N THR A 60 -39.95 -10.91 13.66
CA THR A 60 -41.06 -10.37 14.43
C THR A 60 -41.66 -9.27 13.57
N GLU A 61 -42.71 -9.65 12.87
CA GLU A 61 -43.96 -8.91 12.71
C GLU A 61 -43.84 -7.40 12.91
N VAL A 62 -43.94 -6.70 11.78
CA VAL A 62 -44.02 -5.25 11.65
C VAL A 62 -45.09 -4.71 12.61
N THR A 63 -44.65 -4.13 13.72
CA THR A 63 -45.51 -3.27 14.54
C THR A 63 -45.59 -1.89 13.85
N PRO A 64 -46.78 -1.28 13.70
CA PRO A 64 -46.96 -0.01 13.01
C PRO A 64 -46.19 1.14 13.70
N PRO A 65 -45.78 2.18 12.96
CA PRO A 65 -45.09 3.33 13.54
C PRO A 65 -46.00 4.07 14.52
N GLN A 66 -45.53 4.27 15.75
CA GLN A 66 -46.24 5.09 16.72
C GLN A 66 -46.20 6.58 16.31
N PRO A 67 -47.33 7.31 16.42
CA PRO A 67 -47.41 8.74 16.09
C PRO A 67 -46.61 9.64 17.04
N VAL A 68 -46.10 10.73 16.48
CA VAL A 68 -45.30 11.81 17.07
C VAL A 68 -45.92 12.44 18.34
N THR A 69 -45.05 12.82 19.29
CA THR A 69 -45.34 13.93 20.22
C THR A 69 -44.54 15.16 19.77
N PRO A 70 -45.19 16.28 19.42
CA PRO A 70 -44.55 17.53 19.03
C PRO A 70 -44.14 18.35 20.26
N GLU A 71 -42.91 18.85 20.28
CA GLU A 71 -42.48 19.86 21.26
C GLU A 71 -42.98 21.26 20.84
N PRO A 72 -43.67 22.02 21.70
CA PRO A 72 -44.19 23.35 21.39
C PRO A 72 -43.11 24.46 21.29
N PRO A 73 -43.41 25.57 20.59
CA PRO A 73 -42.43 26.50 20.04
C PRO A 73 -42.09 27.66 20.99
N ALA A 74 -40.84 28.14 20.95
CA ALA A 74 -40.49 29.50 21.37
C ALA A 74 -40.37 30.40 20.12
N GLN A 75 -41.27 31.39 20.03
CA GLN A 75 -41.30 32.43 19.00
C GLN A 75 -40.42 33.64 19.40
N PRO A 76 -40.52 34.81 18.73
CA PRO A 76 -39.41 35.43 18.00
C PRO A 76 -38.89 36.68 18.70
N VAL A 77 -37.74 37.22 18.27
CA VAL A 77 -37.43 38.63 18.55
C VAL A 77 -36.85 39.29 17.29
N PRO A 78 -37.29 40.51 16.95
CA PRO A 78 -37.32 41.03 15.58
C PRO A 78 -36.07 41.83 15.18
N ALA A 79 -35.87 41.94 13.87
CA ALA A 79 -34.92 42.84 13.23
C ALA A 79 -35.34 44.33 13.32
N PRO A 80 -34.36 45.23 13.27
CA PRO A 80 -34.46 46.44 12.45
C PRO A 80 -33.25 46.47 11.49
N VAL A 81 -33.43 46.29 10.18
CA VAL A 81 -33.80 47.31 9.16
C VAL A 81 -32.77 48.44 9.03
N LEU A 82 -32.59 48.87 7.77
CA LEU A 82 -31.97 50.11 7.25
C LEU A 82 -30.54 49.91 6.74
N ALA A 83 -30.16 50.27 5.52
CA ALA A 83 -30.84 50.73 4.31
C ALA A 83 -29.78 50.68 3.18
N PRO A 84 -30.17 50.48 1.91
CA PRO A 84 -29.27 50.65 0.77
C PRO A 84 -29.29 52.13 0.29
N PRO A 85 -28.67 52.42 -0.86
CA PRO A 85 -27.49 53.28 -1.06
C PRO A 85 -27.81 54.79 -1.22
N PRO A 86 -26.82 55.70 -1.19
CA PRO A 86 -26.99 57.02 -1.78
C PRO A 86 -26.26 57.14 -3.12
N VAL A 87 -27.10 57.50 -4.08
CA VAL A 87 -26.87 57.98 -5.45
C VAL A 87 -26.14 59.34 -5.43
N ALA A 88 -25.32 59.58 -6.45
CA ALA A 88 -24.93 60.86 -7.08
C ALA A 88 -23.43 60.79 -7.39
N SER A 89 -22.93 61.00 -8.61
CA SER A 89 -23.35 62.00 -9.58
C SER A 89 -22.90 61.62 -11.00
N THR A 90 -23.82 61.67 -11.96
CA THR A 90 -23.57 62.22 -13.32
C THR A 90 -23.93 63.72 -13.21
N PRO A 91 -23.49 64.69 -14.06
CA PRO A 91 -22.90 64.62 -15.41
C PRO A 91 -21.58 65.46 -15.47
N ALA A 92 -20.90 65.81 -16.55
CA ALA A 92 -21.22 66.00 -17.95
C ALA A 92 -19.88 66.13 -18.73
N PRO A 93 -19.93 66.13 -20.07
CA PRO A 93 -18.82 65.94 -20.97
C PRO A 93 -18.14 67.26 -21.38
N ARG A 94 -16.84 67.21 -21.63
CA ARG A 94 -16.05 68.27 -22.29
C ARG A 94 -14.70 67.66 -22.63
N SER A 95 -14.15 67.68 -23.83
CA SER A 95 -14.49 68.28 -25.11
C SER A 95 -13.46 67.73 -26.07
N GLU A 96 -13.88 67.12 -27.18
CA GLU A 96 -13.06 67.15 -28.41
C GLU A 96 -12.92 68.63 -28.82
N PRO A 97 -11.76 69.09 -29.36
CA PRO A 97 -11.60 68.88 -30.79
C PRO A 97 -10.14 68.83 -31.31
N LYS A 98 -10.03 68.12 -32.45
CA LYS A 98 -9.15 68.32 -33.63
C LYS A 98 -8.23 67.13 -33.91
N PRO A 99 -8.72 66.15 -34.70
CA PRO A 99 -7.84 65.39 -35.57
C PRO A 99 -7.27 66.37 -36.60
N VAL A 100 -5.99 66.71 -36.43
CA VAL A 100 -5.18 67.26 -37.51
C VAL A 100 -5.18 66.21 -38.60
N LEU A 101 -5.79 66.54 -39.75
CA LEU A 101 -5.78 65.75 -40.97
C LEU A 101 -4.35 65.23 -41.22
N PRO A 102 -4.08 63.92 -41.11
CA PRO A 102 -2.83 63.41 -41.64
C PRO A 102 -2.92 63.50 -43.15
N ALA A 103 -1.98 64.23 -43.73
CA ALA A 103 -1.75 64.30 -45.16
C ALA A 103 -1.95 62.92 -45.80
N THR A 104 -2.82 62.87 -46.82
CA THR A 104 -3.11 61.66 -47.60
C THR A 104 -1.79 61.01 -48.04
N PRO A 105 -1.47 59.79 -47.55
CA PRO A 105 -0.25 59.10 -47.96
C PRO A 105 -0.35 58.77 -49.45
N SER A 106 0.72 59.11 -50.18
CA SER A 106 0.85 58.84 -51.61
C SER A 106 0.61 57.36 -51.92
N ALA A 107 0.05 57.05 -53.09
CA ALA A 107 -0.28 55.69 -53.53
C ALA A 107 0.92 54.70 -53.49
N ALA A 108 2.16 55.21 -53.49
CA ALA A 108 3.38 54.43 -53.32
C ALA A 108 3.60 53.90 -51.88
N ASP A 109 3.20 54.65 -50.86
CA ASP A 109 3.36 54.27 -49.44
C ASP A 109 2.35 53.19 -49.01
N ILE A 110 1.19 53.14 -49.67
CA ILE A 110 0.14 52.13 -49.46
C ILE A 110 0.61 50.75 -49.98
N ALA A 111 1.30 50.71 -51.12
CA ALA A 111 1.83 49.47 -51.69
C ALA A 111 2.95 48.85 -50.83
N LEU A 112 3.84 49.68 -50.28
CA LEU A 112 4.90 49.25 -49.36
C LEU A 112 4.35 48.75 -48.02
N LYS A 113 3.34 49.41 -47.45
CA LYS A 113 2.65 48.93 -46.22
C LYS A 113 1.96 47.59 -46.44
N LYS A 114 1.22 47.41 -47.54
CA LYS A 114 0.51 46.17 -47.85
C LYS A 114 1.47 44.98 -48.06
N LYS A 115 2.66 45.21 -48.61
CA LYS A 115 3.69 44.17 -48.77
C LYS A 115 4.33 43.79 -47.43
N LYS A 116 4.61 44.77 -46.56
CA LYS A 116 5.11 44.52 -45.20
C LYS A 116 4.08 43.77 -44.34
N GLU A 117 2.81 44.13 -44.42
CA GLU A 117 1.73 43.50 -43.65
C GLU A 117 1.52 42.02 -44.05
N LYS A 118 1.59 41.70 -45.35
CA LYS A 118 1.56 40.31 -45.82
C LYS A 118 2.76 39.50 -45.33
N ALA A 119 3.96 40.06 -45.38
CA ALA A 119 5.16 39.39 -44.89
C ALA A 119 5.10 39.10 -43.37
N VAL A 120 4.57 40.04 -42.57
CA VAL A 120 4.37 39.86 -41.13
C VAL A 120 3.29 38.81 -40.84
N GLN A 121 2.20 38.80 -41.61
CA GLN A 121 1.12 37.83 -41.45
C GLN A 121 1.57 36.40 -41.80
N GLU A 122 2.37 36.25 -42.84
CA GLU A 122 2.92 34.96 -43.26
C GLU A 122 3.99 34.44 -42.28
N ALA A 123 4.86 35.32 -41.78
CA ALA A 123 5.81 34.98 -40.71
C ALA A 123 5.08 34.55 -39.42
N LYS A 124 3.99 35.23 -39.05
CA LYS A 124 3.17 34.86 -37.89
C LYS A 124 2.49 33.50 -38.08
N ARG A 125 1.92 33.23 -39.26
CA ARG A 125 1.34 31.91 -39.59
C ARG A 125 2.37 30.78 -39.52
N GLN A 126 3.57 30.99 -40.05
CA GLN A 126 4.64 29.99 -39.97
C GLN A 126 5.13 29.76 -38.54
N ALA A 127 5.22 30.81 -37.72
CA ALA A 127 5.57 30.69 -36.31
C ALA A 127 4.51 29.90 -35.53
N ASP A 128 3.23 30.20 -35.74
CA ASP A 128 2.11 29.50 -35.09
C ASP A 128 2.05 28.02 -35.51
N GLN A 129 2.28 27.71 -36.79
CA GLN A 129 2.34 26.32 -37.27
C GLN A 129 3.49 25.55 -36.64
N LYS A 130 4.70 26.13 -36.61
CA LYS A 130 5.87 25.50 -35.96
C LYS A 130 5.65 25.30 -34.46
N GLN A 131 4.98 26.23 -33.78
CA GLN A 131 4.68 26.08 -32.36
C GLN A 131 3.68 24.94 -32.12
N ARG A 132 2.62 24.85 -32.94
CA ARG A 132 1.64 23.76 -32.86
C ARG A 132 2.27 22.40 -33.13
N GLU A 133 3.11 22.30 -34.14
CA GLU A 133 3.81 21.05 -34.50
C GLU A 133 4.77 20.62 -33.38
N LYS A 134 5.50 21.56 -32.77
CA LYS A 134 6.33 21.27 -31.59
C LYS A 134 5.52 20.79 -30.39
N MET A 135 4.38 21.42 -30.09
CA MET A 135 3.53 20.99 -28.98
C MET A 135 2.96 19.59 -29.21
N LEU A 136 2.51 19.27 -30.42
CA LEU A 136 2.01 17.94 -30.77
C LEU A 136 3.12 16.88 -30.69
N ALA A 137 4.31 17.19 -31.19
CA ALA A 137 5.46 16.30 -31.10
C ALA A 137 5.88 16.03 -29.64
N GLU A 138 5.83 17.04 -28.77
CA GLU A 138 6.14 16.90 -27.35
C GLU A 138 5.07 16.09 -26.61
N GLN A 139 3.78 16.35 -26.88
CA GLN A 139 2.68 15.55 -26.32
C GLN A 139 2.80 14.08 -26.72
N LEU A 140 3.06 13.78 -28.00
CA LEU A 140 3.22 12.39 -28.46
C LEU A 140 4.45 11.72 -27.82
N ARG A 141 5.54 12.46 -27.59
CA ARG A 141 6.71 11.94 -26.87
C ARG A 141 6.39 11.64 -25.42
N GLN A 142 5.67 12.54 -24.75
CA GLN A 142 5.28 12.37 -23.36
C GLN A 142 4.36 11.18 -23.19
N GLU A 143 3.32 11.07 -24.02
CA GLU A 143 2.37 9.95 -24.01
C GLU A 143 3.07 8.61 -24.24
N ARG A 144 4.02 8.53 -25.20
CA ARG A 144 4.83 7.32 -25.40
C ARG A 144 5.70 6.99 -24.19
N GLN A 145 6.32 7.99 -23.55
CA GLN A 145 7.13 7.74 -22.36
C GLN A 145 6.29 7.26 -21.19
N ASP A 146 5.10 7.82 -21.01
CA ASP A 146 4.23 7.45 -19.91
C ASP A 146 3.61 6.06 -20.14
N ALA A 147 3.22 5.72 -21.38
CA ALA A 147 2.81 4.37 -21.75
C ALA A 147 3.93 3.33 -21.50
N LEU A 148 5.19 3.63 -21.86
CA LEU A 148 6.32 2.74 -21.60
C LEU A 148 6.62 2.57 -20.11
N LYS A 149 6.45 3.63 -19.30
CA LYS A 149 6.62 3.56 -17.85
C LYS A 149 5.52 2.71 -17.22
N GLU A 150 4.28 2.88 -17.65
CA GLU A 150 3.14 2.12 -17.16
C GLU A 150 3.29 0.63 -17.50
N GLU A 151 3.64 0.30 -18.75
CA GLU A 151 3.92 -1.08 -19.16
C GLU A 151 5.06 -1.70 -18.33
N ARG A 152 6.15 -0.96 -18.10
CA ARG A 152 7.25 -1.43 -17.25
C ARG A 152 6.80 -1.66 -15.81
N ASN A 153 6.01 -0.76 -15.25
CA ASN A 153 5.53 -0.88 -13.86
C ASN A 153 4.58 -2.07 -13.72
N ASP A 154 3.68 -2.26 -14.68
CA ASP A 154 2.78 -3.42 -14.74
C ASP A 154 3.56 -4.74 -14.88
N ALA A 155 4.54 -4.78 -15.79
CA ALA A 155 5.40 -5.96 -15.96
C ALA A 155 6.16 -6.28 -14.67
N LYS A 156 6.69 -5.27 -13.98
CA LYS A 156 7.35 -5.44 -12.67
C LYS A 156 6.40 -5.93 -11.60
N MET A 157 5.20 -5.34 -11.49
CA MET A 157 4.20 -5.77 -10.52
C MET A 157 3.77 -7.22 -10.74
N ARG A 158 3.58 -7.63 -11.99
CA ARG A 158 3.28 -9.04 -12.33
C ARG A 158 4.43 -9.97 -11.99
N ALA A 159 5.67 -9.60 -12.34
CA ALA A 159 6.85 -10.38 -12.00
C ALA A 159 7.04 -10.53 -10.48
N ASP A 160 6.89 -9.44 -9.73
CA ASP A 160 6.99 -9.44 -8.26
C ASP A 160 5.88 -10.27 -7.63
N ALA A 161 4.65 -10.19 -8.14
CA ALA A 161 3.52 -11.00 -7.68
C ALA A 161 3.77 -12.48 -7.94
N GLU A 162 4.29 -12.84 -9.11
CA GLU A 162 4.62 -14.24 -9.45
C GLU A 162 5.76 -14.78 -8.58
N VAL A 163 6.81 -14.00 -8.33
CA VAL A 163 7.90 -14.37 -7.41
C VAL A 163 7.36 -14.59 -5.99
N ARG A 164 6.51 -13.68 -5.49
CA ARG A 164 5.89 -13.84 -4.16
C ARG A 164 4.99 -15.08 -4.10
N HIS A 165 4.21 -15.34 -5.15
CA HIS A 165 3.37 -16.53 -5.23
C HIS A 165 4.20 -17.80 -5.19
N ARG A 166 5.23 -17.91 -6.05
CA ARG A 166 6.15 -19.06 -6.07
C ARG A 166 6.87 -19.24 -4.73
N GLN A 167 7.29 -18.15 -4.09
CA GLN A 167 7.94 -18.22 -2.78
C GLN A 167 6.96 -18.70 -1.70
N ALA A 168 5.72 -18.20 -1.69
CA ALA A 168 4.68 -18.64 -0.76
C ALA A 168 4.34 -20.13 -0.97
N GLU A 169 4.20 -20.58 -2.21
CA GLU A 169 3.98 -21.98 -2.54
C GLU A 169 5.15 -22.88 -2.10
N GLN A 170 6.40 -22.46 -2.36
CA GLN A 170 7.58 -23.19 -1.90
C GLN A 170 7.65 -23.29 -0.38
N LEU A 171 7.36 -22.19 0.34
CA LEU A 171 7.31 -22.20 1.80
C LEU A 171 6.20 -23.13 2.32
N ALA A 172 5.02 -23.11 1.70
CA ALA A 172 3.92 -23.99 2.06
C ALA A 172 4.24 -25.47 1.77
N GLN A 173 4.88 -25.76 0.63
CA GLN A 173 5.33 -27.11 0.28
C GLN A 173 6.42 -27.60 1.25
N ASN A 174 7.41 -26.77 1.55
CA ASN A 174 8.47 -27.09 2.51
C ASN A 174 7.90 -27.31 3.92
N ALA A 175 6.93 -26.51 4.35
CA ALA A 175 6.25 -26.70 5.63
C ALA A 175 5.48 -28.03 5.67
N ARG A 176 4.74 -28.37 4.61
CA ARG A 176 4.05 -29.66 4.50
C ARG A 176 5.02 -30.84 4.49
N ALA A 177 6.12 -30.73 3.74
CA ALA A 177 7.15 -31.77 3.70
C ALA A 177 7.85 -31.93 5.07
N ALA A 178 8.14 -30.84 5.77
CA ALA A 178 8.71 -30.88 7.11
C ALA A 178 7.76 -31.53 8.13
N GLN A 179 6.46 -31.23 8.07
CA GLN A 179 5.46 -31.88 8.91
C GLN A 179 5.35 -33.38 8.60
N ALA A 180 5.30 -33.77 7.32
CA ALA A 180 5.29 -35.17 6.93
C ALA A 180 6.53 -35.92 7.45
N ALA A 181 7.72 -35.33 7.28
CA ALA A 181 8.96 -35.90 7.80
C ALA A 181 8.97 -36.01 9.34
N ALA A 182 8.36 -35.06 10.06
CA ALA A 182 8.21 -35.14 11.52
C ALA A 182 7.30 -36.30 11.94
N VAL A 183 6.17 -36.48 11.22
CA VAL A 183 5.26 -37.61 11.45
C VAL A 183 5.96 -38.94 11.19
N ASP A 184 6.71 -39.07 10.10
CA ASP A 184 7.42 -40.31 9.78
C ASP A 184 8.52 -40.63 10.80
N ARG A 185 9.25 -39.61 11.25
CA ARG A 185 10.21 -39.78 12.36
C ARG A 185 9.53 -40.30 13.62
N TYR A 186 8.34 -39.78 13.94
CA TYR A 186 7.58 -40.21 15.10
C TYR A 186 7.07 -41.66 14.96
N LYS A 187 6.52 -42.02 13.79
CA LYS A 187 6.12 -43.40 13.46
C LYS A 187 7.27 -44.39 13.62
N LEU A 188 8.45 -44.05 13.09
CA LEU A 188 9.64 -44.89 13.21
C LEU A 188 10.10 -45.04 14.66
N ALA A 189 10.01 -43.97 15.47
CA ALA A 189 10.31 -44.05 16.89
C ALA A 189 9.38 -45.01 17.63
N ILE A 190 8.07 -44.99 17.32
CA ILE A 190 7.09 -45.93 17.87
C ILE A 190 7.43 -47.36 17.46
N ILE A 191 7.64 -47.61 16.17
CA ILE A 191 7.96 -48.95 15.64
C ILE A 191 9.22 -49.50 16.32
N ASN A 192 10.27 -48.68 16.45
CA ASN A 192 11.52 -49.09 17.09
C ASN A 192 11.31 -49.35 18.60
N LYS A 193 10.47 -48.56 19.28
CA LYS A 193 10.16 -48.76 20.69
C LYS A 193 9.37 -50.06 20.92
N ILE A 194 8.39 -50.36 20.07
CA ILE A 194 7.63 -51.61 20.12
C ILE A 194 8.57 -52.79 19.87
N ARG A 195 9.31 -52.77 18.75
CA ARG A 195 10.25 -53.86 18.40
C ARG A 195 11.28 -54.14 19.49
N GLY A 196 11.80 -53.11 20.16
CA GLY A 196 12.74 -53.26 21.26
C GLY A 196 12.13 -53.82 22.54
N ASN A 197 10.81 -53.73 22.71
CA ASN A 197 10.08 -54.20 23.89
C ASN A 197 9.20 -55.43 23.62
N THR A 198 9.19 -55.94 22.38
CA THR A 198 8.45 -57.15 22.00
C THR A 198 9.32 -58.38 22.25
N GLU A 199 8.82 -59.30 23.07
CA GLU A 199 9.36 -60.65 23.17
C GLU A 199 8.73 -61.52 22.06
N VAL A 200 9.54 -61.96 21.10
CA VAL A 200 9.08 -62.82 20.00
C VAL A 200 9.22 -64.28 20.43
N PRO A 201 8.12 -65.05 20.58
CA PRO A 201 8.22 -66.45 20.96
C PRO A 201 8.90 -67.28 19.86
N GLU A 202 9.75 -68.22 20.26
CA GLU A 202 10.43 -69.17 19.37
C GLU A 202 9.40 -70.12 18.73
N GLY A 203 8.92 -69.76 17.53
CA GLY A 203 7.85 -70.49 16.83
C GLY A 203 7.12 -69.66 15.78
N VAL A 204 7.35 -68.34 15.74
CA VAL A 204 6.77 -67.47 14.72
C VAL A 204 7.48 -67.68 13.38
N PRO A 205 6.76 -68.02 12.28
CA PRO A 205 7.36 -68.15 10.96
C PRO A 205 7.91 -66.82 10.44
N ALA A 206 9.05 -66.87 9.74
CA ALA A 206 9.66 -65.69 9.13
C ALA A 206 8.71 -65.08 8.08
N GLY A 207 8.35 -63.80 8.26
CA GLY A 207 7.48 -63.04 7.34
C GLY A 207 6.06 -62.77 7.84
N LEU A 208 5.72 -63.13 9.09
CA LEU A 208 4.46 -62.73 9.71
C LEU A 208 4.37 -61.19 9.80
N THR A 209 3.29 -60.61 9.28
CA THR A 209 3.00 -59.17 9.41
C THR A 209 1.93 -58.98 10.47
N LEU A 210 2.19 -58.10 11.43
CA LEU A 210 1.24 -57.72 12.48
C LEU A 210 0.80 -56.27 12.24
N GLU A 211 -0.50 -56.06 12.18
CA GLU A 211 -1.11 -54.73 12.14
C GLU A 211 -1.61 -54.42 13.55
N VAL A 212 -1.22 -53.26 14.08
CA VAL A 212 -1.53 -52.85 15.45
C VAL A 212 -2.04 -51.43 15.42
N ASP A 213 -3.27 -51.23 15.89
CA ASP A 213 -3.83 -49.91 16.09
C ASP A 213 -3.35 -49.34 17.42
N VAL A 214 -2.67 -48.19 17.34
CA VAL A 214 -2.13 -47.51 18.52
C VAL A 214 -2.72 -46.12 18.59
N THR A 215 -3.49 -45.86 19.66
CA THR A 215 -4.04 -44.53 19.94
C THR A 215 -3.16 -43.85 20.99
N ILE A 216 -2.50 -42.76 20.61
CA ILE A 216 -1.60 -42.02 21.49
C ILE A 216 -2.25 -40.69 21.86
N LEU A 217 -2.27 -40.38 23.15
CA LEU A 217 -2.76 -39.12 23.68
C LEU A 217 -1.70 -38.02 23.55
N PRO A 218 -2.09 -36.72 23.59
CA PRO A 218 -1.16 -35.61 23.48
C PRO A 218 -0.08 -35.55 24.60
N ASP A 219 -0.34 -36.19 25.74
CA ASP A 219 0.60 -36.34 26.85
C ASP A 219 1.64 -37.47 26.63
N GLY A 220 1.49 -38.23 25.54
CA GLY A 220 2.33 -39.38 25.19
C GLY A 220 1.85 -40.70 25.80
N GLY A 221 0.71 -40.72 26.51
CA GLY A 221 0.08 -41.95 26.97
C GLY A 221 -0.50 -42.77 25.81
N VAL A 222 -0.51 -44.10 25.94
CA VAL A 222 -1.15 -45.00 24.97
C VAL A 222 -2.49 -45.44 25.55
N LEU A 223 -3.57 -45.27 24.78
CA LEU A 223 -4.87 -45.82 25.12
C LEU A 223 -4.85 -47.33 24.84
N GLU A 224 -5.31 -48.14 25.79
CA GLU A 224 -5.44 -49.58 25.56
C GLU A 224 -6.41 -49.83 24.40
N PRO A 225 -6.07 -50.71 23.44
CA PRO A 225 -7.00 -51.12 22.40
C PRO A 225 -8.14 -51.91 23.06
N VAL A 226 -9.38 -51.58 22.68
CA VAL A 226 -10.61 -52.28 23.10
C VAL A 226 -10.81 -53.55 22.27
#